data_AF-A0A3E0PPT7-F1
#
_entry.id   AF-A0A3E0PPT7-F1
#
_cell.length_a   1.000
_cell.length_b   1.000
_cell.length_c   1.000
_cell.angle_alpha   90.00
_cell.angle_beta   90.00
_cell.angle_gamma   90.00
#
_symmetry.space_group_name_H-M   'P 1'
#
loop_
_entity.id
_entity.type
_entity.pdbx_description
1 polymer ?
#
loop_
_entity_poly.entity_id
_entity_poly.type
_entity_poly.pdbx_seq_one_letter_code
_entity_poly.pdbx_strand_id
1 'polypeptide(L)'
;MDSGRGLDSELESVCRLFAPDADGELFASLRRRARSPLQVPFYYLDLVRSGQHATTNGCAAKPTAEDVDLAYRAILQRPPESRAIVRHQVETCQDARQLAIALLTSREATLQMPRFVARAFPHARRLWHVHIPKTAGTSFFLAATQNGWGYVNTNMLAGAVGSEESVAAGLRLDPETAGSGIVSGHWKLHQFMDCVGPFDRVVTFVREPLEFLISSYNYAVDVVSGRDNVHSDDPGPFLKRGLDPESFANSFRRGFFVANVQCSYLAPEATSEAALRNLAQCGGDVYPADAADRALAEFFPSAPPKRANVSNKHVRPLDPDSDLREELLAQNHHDYALYEVARRRNRELRAA
;
A
#
# COMPACT_ATOMS: atom_id res chain seq x y z
N MET A 1 5.96 3.72 -39.83
CA MET A 1 5.28 4.71 -38.97
C MET A 1 3.82 4.28 -38.80
N ASP A 2 3.58 3.17 -38.10
CA ASP A 2 2.22 2.63 -37.83
C ASP A 2 1.96 2.42 -36.32
N SER A 3 2.91 2.80 -35.46
CA SER A 3 2.81 2.62 -34.01
C SER A 3 1.74 3.50 -33.35
N GLY A 4 1.33 4.61 -33.99
CA GLY A 4 0.33 5.53 -33.43
C GLY A 4 -1.11 5.02 -33.52
N ARG A 5 -1.46 4.26 -34.57
CA ARG A 5 -2.83 3.74 -34.74
C ARG A 5 -3.16 2.62 -33.75
N GLY A 6 -2.17 1.80 -33.39
CA GLY A 6 -2.35 0.71 -32.43
C GLY A 6 -2.62 1.20 -31.01
N LEU A 7 -1.88 2.23 -30.55
CA LEU A 7 -2.02 2.76 -29.20
C LEU A 7 -3.38 3.42 -28.96
N ASP A 8 -3.90 4.14 -29.95
CA ASP A 8 -5.19 4.83 -29.83
C ASP A 8 -6.35 3.83 -29.75
N SER A 9 -6.31 2.79 -30.59
CA SER A 9 -7.29 1.70 -30.55
C SER A 9 -7.26 0.94 -29.23
N GLU A 10 -6.06 0.63 -28.70
CA GLU A 10 -5.94 -0.07 -27.42
C GLU A 10 -6.44 0.78 -26.25
N LEU A 11 -6.12 2.08 -26.26
CA LEU A 11 -6.61 3.03 -25.26
C LEU A 11 -8.14 3.12 -25.27
N GLU A 12 -8.74 3.22 -26.45
CA GLU A 12 -10.19 3.19 -26.60
C GLU A 12 -10.80 1.89 -26.06
N SER A 13 -10.23 0.74 -26.39
CA SER A 13 -10.70 -0.55 -25.85
C SER A 13 -10.66 -0.57 -24.33
N VAL A 14 -9.57 -0.10 -23.70
CA VAL A 14 -9.48 -0.08 -22.23
C VAL A 14 -10.45 0.95 -21.62
N CYS A 15 -10.67 2.10 -22.24
CA CYS A 15 -11.71 3.03 -21.80
C CYS A 15 -13.09 2.38 -21.78
N ARG A 16 -13.42 1.54 -22.78
CA ARG A 16 -14.71 0.82 -22.83
C ARG A 16 -14.89 -0.20 -21.71
N LEU A 17 -13.81 -0.76 -21.16
CA LEU A 17 -13.90 -1.65 -19.97
C LEU A 17 -14.49 -0.93 -18.76
N PHE A 18 -14.20 0.36 -18.60
CA PHE A 18 -14.62 1.17 -17.46
C PHE A 18 -15.84 2.06 -17.79
N ALA A 19 -16.03 2.39 -19.06
CA ALA A 19 -17.07 3.27 -19.57
C ALA A 19 -17.66 2.68 -20.87
N PRO A 20 -18.59 1.71 -20.78
CA PRO A 20 -19.08 0.98 -21.95
C PRO A 20 -19.86 1.85 -22.95
N ASP A 21 -20.43 2.97 -22.49
CA ASP A 21 -21.04 3.98 -23.36
C ASP A 21 -19.98 4.88 -23.98
N ALA A 22 -19.61 4.59 -25.23
CA ALA A 22 -18.56 5.30 -25.96
C ALA A 22 -18.90 6.77 -26.26
N ASP A 23 -20.19 7.11 -26.30
CA ASP A 23 -20.66 8.50 -26.49
C ASP A 23 -20.86 9.21 -25.14
N GLY A 24 -20.64 8.51 -24.03
CA GLY A 24 -20.82 9.02 -22.68
C GLY A 24 -19.72 9.97 -22.21
N GLU A 25 -20.09 10.90 -21.32
CA GLU A 25 -19.16 11.88 -20.72
C GLU A 25 -17.98 11.21 -20.00
N LEU A 26 -18.22 10.07 -19.36
CA LEU A 26 -17.17 9.30 -18.69
C LEU A 26 -16.11 8.80 -19.69
N PHE A 27 -16.54 8.18 -20.79
CA PHE A 27 -15.63 7.67 -21.81
C PHE A 27 -14.79 8.80 -22.42
N ALA A 28 -15.46 9.90 -22.79
CA ALA A 28 -14.79 11.10 -23.33
C ALA A 28 -13.77 11.68 -22.32
N SER A 29 -14.10 11.68 -21.03
CA SER A 29 -13.21 12.15 -19.96
C SER A 29 -12.01 11.24 -19.77
N LEU A 30 -12.19 9.93 -19.75
CA LEU A 30 -11.09 8.96 -19.68
C LEU A 30 -10.16 9.10 -20.89
N ARG A 31 -10.71 9.14 -22.11
CA ARG A 31 -9.90 9.24 -23.33
C ARG A 31 -9.12 10.55 -23.41
N ARG A 32 -9.67 11.64 -22.88
CA ARG A 32 -8.99 12.95 -22.84
C ARG A 32 -7.86 12.99 -21.81
N ARG A 33 -8.03 12.39 -20.63
CA ARG A 33 -7.03 12.40 -19.55
C ARG A 33 -5.93 11.36 -19.74
N ALA A 34 -6.29 10.17 -20.23
CA ALA A 34 -5.36 9.06 -20.41
C ALA A 34 -4.46 9.24 -21.64
N ARG A 35 -3.16 9.11 -21.43
CA ARG A 35 -2.14 9.07 -22.49
C ARG A 35 -1.65 7.66 -22.80
N SER A 36 -2.02 6.70 -21.96
CA SER A 36 -1.76 5.28 -22.19
C SER A 36 -2.87 4.43 -21.59
N PRO A 37 -3.09 3.20 -22.10
CA PRO A 37 -4.08 2.27 -21.55
C PRO A 37 -3.89 2.00 -20.05
N LEU A 38 -2.62 1.97 -19.58
CA LEU A 38 -2.28 1.74 -18.18
C LEU A 38 -2.76 2.85 -17.23
N GLN A 39 -3.04 4.06 -17.74
CA GLN A 39 -3.52 5.17 -16.92
C GLN A 39 -5.03 5.16 -16.71
N VAL A 40 -5.79 4.48 -17.58
CA VAL A 40 -7.25 4.48 -17.56
C VAL A 40 -7.81 4.05 -16.18
N PRO A 41 -7.33 2.96 -15.55
CA PRO A 41 -7.87 2.55 -14.25
C PRO A 41 -7.69 3.61 -13.15
N PHE A 42 -6.58 4.35 -13.18
CA PHE A 42 -6.30 5.40 -12.20
C PHE A 42 -7.22 6.61 -12.37
N TYR A 43 -7.42 7.07 -13.61
CA TYR A 43 -8.33 8.18 -13.90
C TYR A 43 -9.79 7.82 -13.65
N TYR A 44 -10.17 6.58 -13.94
CA TYR A 44 -11.51 6.09 -13.62
C TYR A 44 -11.79 6.18 -12.11
N LEU A 45 -10.91 5.61 -11.30
CA LEU A 45 -11.05 5.63 -9.85
C LEU A 45 -11.03 7.05 -9.27
N ASP A 46 -10.26 7.97 -9.86
CA ASP A 46 -10.28 9.38 -9.46
C ASP A 46 -11.65 10.05 -9.75
N LEU A 47 -12.27 9.76 -10.91
CA LEU A 47 -13.61 10.26 -11.26
C LEU A 47 -14.67 9.73 -10.29
N VAL A 48 -14.62 8.43 -9.97
CA VAL A 48 -15.51 7.79 -8.98
C VAL A 48 -15.35 8.46 -7.61
N ARG A 49 -14.12 8.60 -7.13
CA ARG A 49 -13.81 9.25 -5.85
C ARG A 49 -14.32 10.69 -5.76
N SER A 50 -14.28 11.42 -6.87
CA SER A 50 -14.70 12.82 -6.92
C SER A 50 -16.24 13.01 -6.99
N GLY A 51 -17.00 11.92 -7.11
CA GLY A 51 -18.44 11.97 -7.31
C GLY A 51 -18.85 12.49 -8.70
N GLN A 52 -17.89 12.67 -9.61
CA GLN A 52 -18.14 13.05 -11.01
C GLN A 52 -18.71 11.89 -11.84
N HIS A 53 -18.76 10.69 -11.27
CA HIS A 53 -19.46 9.55 -11.83
C HIS A 53 -20.37 8.93 -10.77
N ALA A 54 -21.67 8.92 -11.03
CA ALA A 54 -22.58 8.05 -10.27
C ALA A 54 -22.30 6.61 -10.71
N THR A 55 -22.14 5.69 -9.77
CA THR A 55 -22.07 4.25 -10.05
C THR A 55 -23.41 3.80 -10.62
N THR A 56 -23.60 3.99 -11.92
CA THR A 56 -24.83 3.59 -12.58
C THR A 56 -24.82 2.06 -12.63
N ASN A 57 -25.77 1.44 -11.93
CA ASN A 57 -26.17 0.04 -12.08
C ASN A 57 -26.84 -0.22 -13.44
N GLY A 58 -26.45 0.52 -14.48
CA GLY A 58 -26.93 0.31 -15.84
C GLY A 58 -26.64 -1.13 -16.24
N CYS A 59 -27.63 -1.77 -16.86
CA CYS A 59 -27.61 -3.16 -17.30
C CYS A 59 -26.53 -3.37 -18.38
N ALA A 60 -25.25 -3.42 -17.96
CA ALA A 60 -24.13 -3.64 -18.85
C ALA A 60 -24.11 -5.10 -19.30
N ALA A 61 -23.66 -5.33 -20.53
CA ALA A 61 -23.54 -6.68 -21.07
C ALA A 61 -22.51 -7.48 -20.26
N LYS A 62 -22.73 -8.80 -20.16
CA LYS A 62 -21.72 -9.72 -19.62
C LYS A 62 -20.39 -9.53 -20.35
N PRO A 63 -19.24 -9.70 -19.66
CA PRO A 63 -17.95 -9.58 -20.31
C PRO A 63 -17.79 -10.67 -21.37
N THR A 64 -17.21 -10.32 -22.50
CA THR A 64 -16.78 -11.25 -23.55
C THR A 64 -15.41 -11.86 -23.23
N ALA A 65 -14.98 -12.85 -24.01
CA ALA A 65 -13.62 -13.39 -23.89
C ALA A 65 -12.54 -12.33 -24.19
N GLU A 66 -12.84 -11.39 -25.10
CA GLU A 66 -11.96 -10.27 -25.44
C GLU A 66 -11.85 -9.28 -24.28
N ASP A 67 -12.96 -8.96 -23.60
CA ASP A 67 -12.95 -8.12 -22.41
C ASP A 67 -12.10 -8.73 -21.30
N VAL A 68 -12.17 -10.06 -21.11
CA VAL A 68 -11.34 -10.74 -20.12
C VAL A 68 -9.85 -10.66 -20.47
N ASP A 69 -9.47 -10.93 -21.72
CA ASP A 69 -8.07 -10.82 -22.15
C ASP A 69 -7.56 -9.38 -21.99
N LEU A 70 -8.36 -8.41 -22.40
CA LEU A 70 -8.05 -6.99 -22.28
C LEU A 70 -7.90 -6.55 -20.82
N ALA A 71 -8.82 -6.94 -19.94
CA ALA A 71 -8.76 -6.57 -18.53
C ALA A 71 -7.52 -7.18 -17.83
N TYR A 72 -7.18 -8.43 -18.14
CA TYR A 72 -5.95 -9.07 -17.63
C TYR A 72 -4.70 -8.33 -18.10
N ARG A 73 -4.62 -7.92 -19.37
CA ARG A 73 -3.48 -7.15 -19.88
C ARG A 73 -3.42 -5.74 -19.31
N ALA A 74 -4.56 -5.05 -19.21
CA ALA A 74 -4.61 -3.68 -18.74
C ALA A 74 -4.30 -3.55 -17.24
N ILE A 75 -4.69 -4.55 -16.43
CA ILE A 75 -4.59 -4.49 -14.96
C ILE A 75 -3.47 -5.37 -14.41
N LEU A 76 -3.42 -6.64 -14.82
CA LEU A 76 -2.42 -7.61 -14.36
C LEU A 76 -1.16 -7.65 -15.23
N GLN A 77 -1.18 -6.98 -16.40
CA GLN A 77 -0.05 -6.89 -17.33
C GLN A 77 0.45 -8.25 -17.85
N ARG A 78 -0.49 -9.18 -18.03
CA ARG A 78 -0.28 -10.52 -18.60
C ARG A 78 -1.58 -11.05 -19.20
N PRO A 79 -1.55 -12.07 -20.07
CA PRO A 79 -2.77 -12.75 -20.49
C PRO A 79 -3.34 -13.66 -19.37
N PRO A 80 -4.61 -14.09 -19.49
CA PRO A 80 -5.16 -15.17 -18.67
C PRO A 80 -4.39 -16.48 -18.85
N GLU A 81 -4.25 -17.26 -17.78
CA GLU A 81 -3.42 -18.48 -17.76
C GLU A 81 -4.05 -19.61 -18.58
N SER A 82 -5.37 -19.59 -18.74
CA SER A 82 -6.08 -20.63 -19.50
C SER A 82 -7.44 -20.17 -19.99
N ARG A 83 -7.96 -20.87 -21.00
CA ARG A 83 -9.36 -20.71 -21.46
C ARG A 83 -10.39 -21.02 -20.37
N ALA A 84 -10.05 -21.86 -19.39
CA ALA A 84 -10.93 -22.17 -18.27
C ALA A 84 -11.12 -20.96 -17.36
N ILE A 85 -10.07 -20.19 -17.11
CA ILE A 85 -10.15 -18.92 -16.37
C ILE A 85 -11.01 -17.92 -17.14
N VAL A 86 -10.78 -17.77 -18.45
CA VAL A 86 -11.59 -16.88 -19.30
C VAL A 86 -13.08 -17.23 -19.20
N ARG A 87 -13.43 -18.51 -19.38
CA ARG A 87 -14.81 -18.98 -19.27
C ARG A 87 -15.39 -18.69 -17.89
N HIS A 88 -14.64 -18.98 -16.82
CA HIS A 88 -15.09 -18.74 -15.46
C HIS A 88 -15.39 -17.26 -15.20
N GLN A 89 -14.55 -16.34 -15.68
CA GLN A 89 -14.77 -14.89 -15.53
C GLN A 89 -16.00 -14.42 -16.32
N VAL A 90 -16.17 -14.88 -17.56
CA VAL A 90 -17.38 -14.62 -18.39
C VAL A 90 -18.66 -15.11 -17.70
N GLU A 91 -18.59 -16.26 -17.04
CA GLU A 91 -19.75 -16.86 -16.36
C GLU A 91 -20.11 -16.13 -15.06
N THR A 92 -19.10 -15.72 -14.27
CA THR A 92 -19.28 -15.22 -12.90
C THR A 92 -19.40 -13.70 -12.76
N CYS A 93 -18.76 -12.93 -13.63
CA CYS A 93 -18.84 -11.47 -13.59
C CYS A 93 -20.14 -10.98 -14.22
N GLN A 94 -20.76 -9.95 -13.62
CA GLN A 94 -21.98 -9.34 -14.14
C GLN A 94 -21.68 -8.53 -15.41
N ASP A 95 -20.61 -7.74 -15.39
CA ASP A 95 -20.17 -6.91 -16.50
C ASP A 95 -18.63 -6.76 -16.54
N ALA A 96 -18.11 -6.17 -17.62
CA ALA A 96 -16.68 -5.96 -17.83
C ALA A 96 -16.03 -5.00 -16.81
N ARG A 97 -16.79 -4.03 -16.30
CA ARG A 97 -16.32 -3.08 -15.29
C ARG A 97 -16.14 -3.80 -13.95
N GLN A 98 -17.10 -4.61 -13.52
CA GLN A 98 -17.01 -5.40 -12.31
C GLN A 98 -15.82 -6.37 -12.37
N LEU A 99 -15.57 -6.98 -13.54
CA LEU A 99 -14.36 -7.76 -13.77
C LEU A 99 -13.10 -6.92 -13.55
N ALA A 100 -13.02 -5.72 -14.15
CA ALA A 100 -11.88 -4.82 -13.99
C ALA A 100 -11.66 -4.42 -12.50
N ILE A 101 -12.72 -4.10 -11.76
CA ILE A 101 -12.65 -3.77 -10.33
C ILE A 101 -12.23 -5.00 -9.49
N ALA A 102 -12.74 -6.18 -9.81
CA ALA A 102 -12.35 -7.42 -9.15
C ALA A 102 -10.86 -7.73 -9.38
N LEU A 103 -10.34 -7.49 -10.58
CA LEU A 103 -8.91 -7.64 -10.87
C LEU A 103 -8.07 -6.60 -10.13
N LEU A 104 -8.50 -5.33 -10.08
CA LEU A 104 -7.78 -4.26 -9.35
C LEU A 104 -7.67 -4.50 -7.84
N THR A 105 -8.67 -5.17 -7.26
CA THR A 105 -8.72 -5.57 -5.84
C THR A 105 -8.08 -6.92 -5.56
N SER A 106 -7.67 -7.63 -6.61
CA SER A 106 -7.03 -8.93 -6.44
C SER A 106 -5.71 -8.81 -5.67
N ARG A 107 -5.36 -9.88 -4.97
CA ARG A 107 -4.06 -9.99 -4.29
C ARG A 107 -2.90 -9.79 -5.26
N GLU A 108 -3.02 -10.29 -6.49
CA GLU A 108 -2.00 -10.15 -7.52
C GLU A 108 -1.82 -8.68 -7.92
N ALA A 109 -2.90 -7.97 -8.26
CA ALA A 109 -2.83 -6.55 -8.58
C ALA A 109 -2.26 -5.72 -7.42
N THR A 110 -2.66 -6.04 -6.19
CA THR A 110 -2.15 -5.38 -4.97
C THR A 110 -0.64 -5.59 -4.81
N LEU A 111 -0.10 -6.77 -5.14
CA LEU A 111 1.33 -7.05 -5.10
C LEU A 111 2.10 -6.40 -6.26
N GLN A 112 1.46 -6.22 -7.42
CA GLN A 112 2.05 -5.62 -8.62
C GLN A 112 1.82 -4.10 -8.71
N MET A 113 1.03 -3.51 -7.82
CA MET A 113 0.64 -2.10 -7.88
C MET A 113 1.85 -1.14 -7.95
N PRO A 114 2.99 -1.36 -7.26
CA PRO A 114 4.17 -0.53 -7.46
C PRO A 114 4.65 -0.52 -8.92
N ARG A 115 4.76 -1.69 -9.57
CA ARG A 115 5.11 -1.79 -10.99
C ARG A 115 4.08 -1.14 -11.87
N PHE A 116 2.80 -1.31 -11.54
CA PHE A 116 1.70 -0.73 -12.30
C PHE A 116 1.74 0.80 -12.29
N VAL A 117 1.87 1.41 -11.11
CA VAL A 117 2.05 2.86 -10.95
C VAL A 117 3.30 3.34 -11.68
N ALA A 118 4.42 2.61 -11.55
CA ALA A 118 5.67 3.00 -12.16
C ALA A 118 5.60 3.07 -13.69
N ARG A 119 4.88 2.13 -14.31
CA ARG A 119 4.66 2.04 -15.76
C ARG A 119 3.56 2.96 -16.26
N ALA A 120 2.50 3.16 -15.49
CA ALA A 120 1.41 4.08 -15.83
C ALA A 120 1.88 5.54 -15.81
N PHE A 121 2.78 5.89 -14.87
CA PHE A 121 3.26 7.26 -14.67
C PHE A 121 4.79 7.33 -14.63
N PRO A 122 5.49 7.03 -15.74
CA PRO A 122 6.94 6.91 -15.76
C PRO A 122 7.69 8.23 -15.49
N HIS A 123 7.02 9.36 -15.66
CA HIS A 123 7.58 10.70 -15.46
C HIS A 123 7.15 11.37 -14.14
N ALA A 124 6.31 10.71 -13.34
CA ALA A 124 5.89 11.24 -12.05
C ALA A 124 7.02 11.11 -11.03
N ARG A 125 7.22 12.13 -10.20
CA ARG A 125 8.08 12.04 -9.00
C ARG A 125 7.30 11.33 -7.91
N ARG A 126 7.83 10.20 -7.43
CA ARG A 126 7.13 9.38 -6.44
C ARG A 126 7.90 9.32 -5.12
N LEU A 127 7.16 9.43 -4.04
CA LEU A 127 7.60 9.08 -2.70
C LEU A 127 7.10 7.67 -2.39
N TRP A 128 8.00 6.69 -2.43
CA TRP A 128 7.70 5.33 -2.04
C TRP A 128 7.78 5.21 -0.53
N HIS A 129 6.69 4.84 0.10
CA HIS A 129 6.62 4.66 1.54
C HIS A 129 6.47 3.17 1.88
N VAL A 130 7.57 2.57 2.36
CA VAL A 130 7.53 1.22 2.96
C VAL A 130 6.88 1.37 4.33
N HIS A 131 5.56 1.15 4.38
CA HIS A 131 4.79 1.25 5.60
C HIS A 131 5.01 -0.02 6.43
N ILE A 132 5.88 0.06 7.43
CA ILE A 132 6.00 -1.00 8.44
C ILE A 132 4.85 -0.81 9.44
N PRO A 133 4.06 -1.84 9.76
CA PRO A 133 2.95 -1.70 10.70
C PRO A 133 3.42 -1.10 12.03
N LYS A 134 2.59 -0.26 12.66
CA LYS A 134 2.85 0.30 14.01
C LYS A 134 4.12 1.17 14.14
N THR A 135 4.66 1.70 13.05
CA THR A 135 5.81 2.63 13.05
C THR A 135 5.46 4.06 12.61
N ALA A 136 4.22 4.52 12.82
CA ALA A 136 3.69 5.84 12.43
C ALA A 136 3.40 6.06 10.93
N GLY A 137 3.41 5.01 10.11
CA GLY A 137 3.16 5.14 8.68
C GLY A 137 1.74 5.60 8.30
N THR A 138 0.70 5.31 9.10
CA THR A 138 -0.63 5.88 8.86
C THR A 138 -0.63 7.40 8.96
N SER A 139 0.03 7.97 9.97
CA SER A 139 0.14 9.43 10.14
C SER A 139 0.88 10.06 8.95
N PHE A 140 1.97 9.42 8.51
CA PHE A 140 2.73 9.86 7.34
C PHE A 140 1.89 9.90 6.07
N PHE A 141 1.14 8.83 5.80
CA PHE A 141 0.24 8.75 4.66
C PHE A 141 -0.87 9.82 4.72
N LEU A 142 -1.53 9.98 5.87
CA LEU A 142 -2.60 10.97 6.02
C LEU A 142 -2.12 12.40 5.84
N ALA A 143 -0.90 12.72 6.28
CA ALA A 143 -0.31 14.04 6.04
C ALA A 143 -0.08 14.29 4.55
N ALA A 144 0.40 13.29 3.80
CA ALA A 144 0.55 13.40 2.35
C ALA A 144 -0.79 13.70 1.66
N THR A 145 -1.86 12.98 2.02
CA THR A 145 -3.18 13.19 1.41
C THR A 145 -3.76 14.57 1.75
N GLN A 146 -3.60 15.01 3.00
CA GLN A 146 -3.99 16.35 3.48
C GLN A 146 -3.20 17.47 2.80
N ASN A 147 -1.94 17.20 2.44
CA ASN A 147 -1.08 18.13 1.72
C ASN A 147 -1.36 18.17 0.20
N GLY A 148 -2.41 17.48 -0.27
CA GLY A 148 -2.82 17.52 -1.67
C GLY A 148 -2.04 16.57 -2.58
N TRP A 149 -1.16 15.72 -2.04
CA TRP A 149 -0.37 14.81 -2.88
C TRP A 149 -1.26 13.79 -3.58
N GLY A 150 -0.88 13.42 -4.81
CA GLY A 150 -1.42 12.20 -5.40
C GLY A 150 -1.04 10.99 -4.54
N TYR A 151 -1.86 9.95 -4.47
CA TYR A 151 -1.57 8.81 -3.63
C TYR A 151 -2.07 7.48 -4.19
N VAL A 152 -1.38 6.41 -3.81
CA VAL A 152 -1.84 5.02 -3.88
C VAL A 152 -1.57 4.38 -2.53
N ASN A 153 -2.61 3.82 -1.92
CA ASN A 153 -2.52 3.09 -0.66
C ASN A 153 -3.08 1.69 -0.77
N THR A 154 -2.21 0.72 -0.77
CA THR A 154 -2.61 -0.67 -1.03
C THR A 154 -3.08 -1.43 0.17
N ASN A 155 -2.86 -0.89 1.37
CA ASN A 155 -3.57 -1.37 2.54
C ASN A 155 -5.08 -1.10 2.40
N MET A 156 -5.45 0.04 1.79
CA MET A 156 -6.85 0.36 1.51
C MET A 156 -7.40 -0.52 0.38
N LEU A 157 -6.61 -0.77 -0.67
CA LEU A 157 -7.02 -1.64 -1.78
C LEU A 157 -7.24 -3.09 -1.35
N ALA A 158 -6.38 -3.63 -0.47
CA ALA A 158 -6.52 -4.99 0.04
C ALA A 158 -7.82 -5.21 0.84
N GLY A 159 -8.36 -4.15 1.47
CA GLY A 159 -9.62 -4.20 2.21
C GLY A 159 -10.87 -3.89 1.36
N ALA A 160 -10.72 -3.52 0.09
CA ALA A 160 -11.78 -2.98 -0.75
C ALA A 160 -12.55 -4.02 -1.59
N VAL A 161 -12.60 -5.29 -1.15
CA VAL A 161 -13.12 -6.41 -1.96
C VAL A 161 -14.52 -6.11 -2.50
N GLY A 162 -14.62 -5.95 -3.83
CA GLY A 162 -15.88 -5.75 -4.54
C GLY A 162 -16.57 -4.39 -4.38
N SER A 163 -15.96 -3.43 -3.68
CA SER A 163 -16.51 -2.06 -3.56
C SER A 163 -15.65 -1.07 -4.35
N GLU A 164 -16.22 -0.59 -5.45
CA GLU A 164 -15.58 0.39 -6.33
C GLU A 164 -15.22 1.68 -5.58
N GLU A 165 -16.12 2.18 -4.73
CA GLU A 165 -15.90 3.37 -3.91
C GLU A 165 -14.76 3.17 -2.92
N SER A 166 -14.63 1.97 -2.36
CA SER A 166 -13.53 1.62 -1.43
C SER A 166 -12.18 1.56 -2.16
N VAL A 167 -12.16 1.05 -3.40
CA VAL A 167 -10.97 1.05 -4.27
C VAL A 167 -10.59 2.49 -4.60
N ALA A 168 -11.58 3.30 -5.00
CA ALA A 168 -11.41 4.71 -5.34
C ALA A 168 -10.90 5.52 -4.15
N ALA A 169 -11.31 5.20 -2.91
CA ALA A 169 -10.79 5.85 -1.71
C ALA A 169 -9.28 5.60 -1.51
N GLY A 170 -8.77 4.44 -1.92
CA GLY A 170 -7.37 4.05 -1.83
C GLY A 170 -6.45 4.67 -2.88
N LEU A 171 -6.98 5.42 -3.84
CA LEU A 171 -6.23 5.90 -5.00
C LEU A 171 -6.65 7.31 -5.43
N ARG A 172 -5.67 8.19 -5.58
CA ARG A 172 -5.80 9.51 -6.20
C ARG A 172 -4.51 9.83 -6.96
N LEU A 173 -4.33 9.33 -8.17
CA LEU A 173 -3.22 9.73 -9.02
C LEU A 173 -3.75 10.56 -10.17
N ASP A 174 -3.67 11.88 -10.04
CA ASP A 174 -3.93 12.81 -11.12
C ASP A 174 -2.61 13.50 -11.51
N PRO A 175 -1.94 13.10 -12.59
CA PRO A 175 -0.66 13.66 -13.01
C PRO A 175 -0.73 15.14 -13.39
N GLU A 176 -1.92 15.64 -13.77
CA GLU A 176 -2.09 17.03 -14.16
C GLU A 176 -2.11 17.98 -12.96
N THR A 177 -2.53 17.49 -11.79
CA THR A 177 -2.58 18.27 -10.54
C THR A 177 -1.49 17.88 -9.54
N ALA A 178 -1.01 16.64 -9.59
CA ALA A 178 -0.01 16.11 -8.67
C ALA A 178 1.33 15.94 -9.40
N GLY A 179 2.16 17.00 -9.39
CA GLY A 179 3.58 16.89 -9.78
C GLY A 179 4.37 15.92 -8.88
N SER A 180 3.78 15.43 -7.79
CA SER A 180 4.35 14.44 -6.87
C SER A 180 3.26 13.53 -6.29
N GLY A 181 3.55 12.23 -6.17
CA GLY A 181 2.64 11.25 -5.59
C GLY A 181 3.30 10.37 -4.53
N ILE A 182 2.53 9.92 -3.54
CA ILE A 182 2.97 8.93 -2.55
C ILE A 182 2.44 7.54 -2.91
N VAL A 183 3.32 6.54 -2.92
CA VAL A 183 2.93 5.13 -3.08
C VAL A 183 3.25 4.41 -1.78
N SER A 184 2.21 4.03 -1.03
CA SER A 184 2.32 3.58 0.35
C SER A 184 1.64 2.23 0.55
N GLY A 185 2.25 1.33 1.31
CA GLY A 185 1.64 0.05 1.65
C GLY A 185 2.54 -0.87 2.47
N HIS A 186 1.97 -1.93 3.02
CA HIS A 186 2.68 -2.98 3.76
C HIS A 186 3.43 -3.94 2.83
N TRP A 187 4.26 -3.40 1.93
CA TRP A 187 5.09 -4.20 1.03
C TRP A 187 6.51 -4.32 1.51
N LYS A 188 7.15 -5.38 1.04
CA LYS A 188 8.58 -5.58 1.21
C LYS A 188 9.32 -4.76 0.15
N LEU A 189 10.36 -4.03 0.52
CA LEU A 189 11.12 -3.16 -0.37
C LEU A 189 11.62 -3.90 -1.64
N HIS A 190 12.09 -5.13 -1.48
CA HIS A 190 12.57 -5.95 -2.59
C HIS A 190 11.50 -6.25 -3.65
N GLN A 191 10.20 -6.09 -3.35
CA GLN A 191 9.12 -6.34 -4.31
C GLN A 191 9.02 -5.25 -5.37
N PHE A 192 9.57 -4.06 -5.11
CA PHE A 192 9.43 -2.91 -5.99
C PHE A 192 10.69 -2.05 -6.13
N MET A 193 11.84 -2.51 -5.65
CA MET A 193 13.09 -1.78 -5.77
C MET A 193 13.47 -1.49 -7.23
N ASP A 194 13.09 -2.38 -8.15
CA ASP A 194 13.19 -2.23 -9.61
C ASP A 194 12.28 -1.15 -10.21
N CYS A 195 11.31 -0.65 -9.43
CA CYS A 195 10.33 0.36 -9.85
C CYS A 195 10.75 1.79 -9.47
N VAL A 196 11.75 1.94 -8.60
CA VAL A 196 12.19 3.24 -8.08
C VAL A 196 12.96 3.98 -9.17
N GLY A 197 12.36 5.04 -9.68
CA GLY A 197 12.94 5.90 -10.70
C GLY A 197 14.04 6.82 -10.15
N PRO A 198 14.84 7.45 -11.01
CA PRO A 198 15.96 8.31 -10.60
C PRO A 198 15.54 9.58 -9.86
N PHE A 199 14.27 9.98 -9.96
CA PHE A 199 13.70 11.15 -9.27
C PHE A 199 12.79 10.78 -8.11
N ASP A 200 12.68 9.48 -7.81
CA ASP A 200 11.88 8.99 -6.71
C ASP A 200 12.69 9.04 -5.41
N ARG A 201 11.99 9.00 -4.27
CA ARG A 201 12.58 8.78 -2.96
C ARG A 201 11.89 7.61 -2.28
N VAL A 202 12.63 6.85 -1.48
CA VAL A 202 12.07 5.82 -0.61
C VAL A 202 12.14 6.30 0.84
N VAL A 203 11.07 6.15 1.60
CA VAL A 203 11.02 6.49 3.02
C VAL A 203 10.40 5.34 3.79
N THR A 204 10.95 5.07 4.97
CA THR A 204 10.36 4.16 5.94
C THR A 204 10.57 4.66 7.36
N PHE A 205 9.75 4.15 8.27
CA PHE A 205 9.84 4.42 9.69
C PHE A 205 10.07 3.12 10.45
N VAL A 206 10.99 3.16 11.39
CA VAL A 206 11.29 2.08 12.31
C VAL A 206 11.05 2.55 13.74
N ARG A 207 10.67 1.63 14.62
CA ARG A 207 10.42 1.89 16.03
C ARG A 207 11.38 1.06 16.86
N GLU A 208 11.65 1.51 18.08
CA GLU A 208 12.38 0.71 19.06
C GLU A 208 11.72 -0.70 19.13
N PRO A 209 12.49 -1.79 19.02
CA PRO A 209 11.93 -3.14 18.86
C PRO A 209 10.95 -3.56 19.95
N LEU A 210 11.26 -3.32 21.23
CA LEU A 210 10.36 -3.68 22.33
C LEU A 210 9.05 -2.91 22.23
N GLU A 211 9.11 -1.60 21.98
CA GLU A 211 7.90 -0.79 21.78
C GLU A 211 7.09 -1.22 20.57
N PHE A 212 7.74 -1.63 19.48
CA PHE A 212 7.09 -2.17 18.29
C PHE A 212 6.32 -3.46 18.60
N LEU A 213 6.95 -4.39 19.32
CA LEU A 213 6.34 -5.67 19.69
C LEU A 213 5.14 -5.46 20.63
N ILE A 214 5.28 -4.59 21.62
CA ILE A 214 4.17 -4.22 22.52
C ILE A 214 3.03 -3.55 21.76
N SER A 215 3.34 -2.64 20.83
CA SER A 215 2.30 -1.98 20.04
C SER A 215 1.59 -2.95 19.10
N SER A 216 2.28 -3.96 18.58
CA SER A 216 1.72 -5.03 17.76
C SER A 216 0.84 -5.97 18.59
N TYR A 217 1.27 -6.31 19.80
CA TYR A 217 0.48 -7.08 20.76
C TYR A 217 -0.82 -6.36 21.13
N ASN A 218 -0.71 -5.10 21.58
CA ASN A 218 -1.87 -4.32 22.01
C ASN A 218 -2.90 -4.18 20.88
N TYR A 219 -2.45 -4.02 19.64
CA TYR A 219 -3.32 -4.02 18.46
C TYR A 219 -4.05 -5.36 18.30
N ALA A 220 -3.32 -6.48 18.37
CA ALA A 220 -3.91 -7.80 18.21
C ALA A 220 -4.91 -8.14 19.34
N VAL A 221 -4.64 -7.70 20.57
CA VAL A 221 -5.59 -7.81 21.69
C VAL A 221 -6.84 -6.96 21.45
N ASP A 222 -6.68 -5.72 20.97
CA ASP A 222 -7.81 -4.85 20.63
C ASP A 222 -8.72 -5.52 19.55
N VAL A 223 -8.12 -6.21 18.56
CA VAL A 223 -8.86 -6.98 17.53
C VAL A 223 -9.62 -8.16 18.13
N VAL A 224 -8.96 -8.99 18.94
CA VAL A 224 -9.62 -10.14 19.60
C VAL A 224 -10.74 -9.70 20.54
N SER A 225 -10.58 -8.54 21.17
CA SER A 225 -11.58 -7.97 22.08
C SER A 225 -12.76 -7.29 21.36
N GLY A 226 -12.74 -7.24 20.02
CA GLY A 226 -13.82 -6.63 19.22
C GLY A 226 -14.00 -5.14 19.48
N ARG A 227 -12.91 -4.39 19.71
CA ARG A 227 -13.02 -2.94 19.97
C ARG A 227 -13.25 -2.15 18.69
N ASP A 228 -14.08 -1.10 18.80
CA ASP A 228 -14.46 -0.24 17.67
C ASP A 228 -13.30 0.58 17.05
N ASN A 229 -12.15 0.65 17.72
CA ASN A 229 -11.01 1.47 17.32
C ASN A 229 -9.94 0.71 16.50
N VAL A 230 -10.19 -0.55 16.16
CA VAL A 230 -9.33 -1.34 15.27
C VAL A 230 -10.07 -1.68 13.98
N HIS A 231 -9.31 -1.82 12.89
CA HIS A 231 -9.88 -2.33 11.65
C HIS A 231 -10.53 -3.68 11.94
N SER A 232 -11.64 -3.99 11.25
CA SER A 232 -12.43 -5.22 11.38
C SER A 232 -11.66 -6.44 10.87
N ASP A 233 -10.48 -6.67 11.44
CA ASP A 233 -9.61 -7.79 11.14
C ASP A 233 -10.21 -9.03 11.79
N ASP A 234 -10.11 -10.16 11.08
CA ASP A 234 -10.42 -11.47 11.65
C ASP A 234 -9.47 -11.74 12.84
N PRO A 235 -9.98 -12.02 14.06
CA PRO A 235 -9.14 -12.39 15.19
C PRO A 235 -8.47 -13.76 15.02
N GLY A 236 -9.01 -14.64 14.20
CA GLY A 236 -8.55 -16.01 13.97
C GLY A 236 -7.05 -16.11 13.60
N PRO A 237 -6.55 -15.34 12.61
CA PRO A 237 -5.14 -15.26 12.27
C PRO A 237 -4.21 -14.94 13.44
N PHE A 238 -4.60 -14.06 14.37
CA PHE A 238 -3.76 -13.71 15.52
C PHE A 238 -3.71 -14.86 16.53
N LEU A 239 -4.85 -15.45 16.85
CA LEU A 239 -4.95 -16.58 17.77
C LEU A 239 -4.21 -17.82 17.23
N LYS A 240 -4.35 -18.12 15.93
CA LYS A 240 -3.64 -19.22 15.27
C LYS A 240 -2.12 -19.05 15.29
N ARG A 241 -1.63 -17.80 15.30
CA ARG A 241 -0.21 -17.48 15.43
C ARG A 241 0.31 -17.59 16.87
N GLY A 242 -0.53 -17.92 17.84
CA GLY A 242 -0.12 -18.09 19.24
C GLY A 242 -0.32 -16.86 20.11
N LEU A 243 -1.13 -15.88 19.68
CA LEU A 243 -1.53 -14.78 20.55
C LEU A 243 -2.22 -15.32 21.81
N ASP A 244 -1.73 -14.91 22.97
CA ASP A 244 -2.39 -15.02 24.26
C ASP A 244 -2.83 -13.61 24.70
N PRO A 245 -4.13 -13.27 24.60
CA PRO A 245 -4.61 -11.91 24.85
C PRO A 245 -4.49 -11.49 26.33
N GLU A 246 -4.19 -12.41 27.23
CA GLU A 246 -4.01 -12.15 28.66
C GLU A 246 -2.54 -12.03 29.05
N SER A 247 -1.61 -12.51 28.21
CA SER A 247 -0.18 -12.54 28.53
C SER A 247 0.72 -12.28 27.32
N PHE A 248 1.40 -11.14 27.35
CA PHE A 248 2.45 -10.80 26.38
C PHE A 248 3.61 -11.80 26.41
N ALA A 249 4.04 -12.22 27.60
CA ALA A 249 5.11 -13.19 27.78
C ALA A 249 4.74 -14.56 27.18
N ASN A 250 3.50 -15.02 27.39
CA ASN A 250 3.04 -16.28 26.79
C ASN A 250 2.92 -16.15 25.26
N SER A 251 2.42 -15.02 24.76
CA SER A 251 2.38 -14.76 23.31
C SER A 251 3.77 -14.86 22.69
N PHE A 252 4.76 -14.27 23.35
CA PHE A 252 6.15 -14.35 22.94
C PHE A 252 6.67 -15.80 22.91
N ARG A 253 6.53 -16.53 24.03
CA ARG A 253 6.97 -17.94 24.14
C ARG A 253 6.27 -18.89 23.17
N ARG A 254 5.05 -18.56 22.74
CA ARG A 254 4.26 -19.30 21.74
C ARG A 254 4.64 -18.96 20.29
N GLY A 255 5.59 -18.06 20.07
CA GLY A 255 6.05 -17.68 18.73
C GLY A 255 5.12 -16.72 17.99
N PHE A 256 4.30 -15.95 18.72
CA PHE A 256 3.41 -14.95 18.10
C PHE A 256 4.18 -13.90 17.31
N PHE A 257 5.32 -13.46 17.85
CA PHE A 257 6.18 -12.47 17.23
C PHE A 257 7.17 -13.13 16.27
N VAL A 258 7.30 -12.52 15.10
CA VAL A 258 8.37 -12.86 14.17
C VAL A 258 9.60 -12.04 14.55
N ALA A 259 10.79 -12.64 14.50
CA ALA A 259 12.05 -11.96 14.77
C ALA A 259 12.39 -10.96 13.65
N ASN A 260 12.97 -9.83 14.01
CA ASN A 260 13.50 -8.82 13.08
C ASN A 260 12.49 -8.39 12.00
N VAL A 261 11.23 -8.19 12.41
CA VAL A 261 10.13 -7.87 11.48
C VAL A 261 10.45 -6.62 10.69
N GLN A 262 11.02 -5.59 11.30
CA GLN A 262 11.26 -4.31 10.62
C GLN A 262 12.31 -4.46 9.52
N CYS A 263 13.42 -5.15 9.80
CA CYS A 263 14.41 -5.52 8.79
C CYS A 263 13.80 -6.40 7.70
N SER A 264 12.90 -7.33 8.06
CA SER A 264 12.23 -8.19 7.07
C SER A 264 11.38 -7.41 6.07
N TYR A 265 10.96 -6.16 6.38
CA TYR A 265 10.27 -5.28 5.44
C TYR A 265 11.22 -4.67 4.40
N LEU A 266 12.50 -4.61 4.69
CA LEU A 266 13.50 -3.92 3.87
C LEU A 266 14.43 -4.91 3.15
N ALA A 267 14.62 -6.11 3.70
CA ALA A 267 15.43 -7.17 3.12
C ALA A 267 14.88 -8.57 3.45
N PRO A 268 14.89 -9.52 2.49
CA PRO A 268 14.51 -10.91 2.74
C PRO A 268 15.28 -11.60 3.87
N GLU A 269 16.55 -11.26 4.04
CA GLU A 269 17.46 -11.82 5.05
C GLU A 269 17.12 -11.34 6.47
N ALA A 270 16.28 -10.32 6.61
CA ALA A 270 15.88 -9.71 7.88
C ALA A 270 17.07 -9.25 8.75
N THR A 271 18.18 -8.85 8.13
CA THR A 271 19.33 -8.25 8.81
C THR A 271 19.40 -6.74 8.61
N SER A 272 20.01 -6.03 9.56
CA SER A 272 20.24 -4.59 9.51
C SER A 272 21.12 -4.19 8.32
N GLU A 273 22.15 -4.98 8.01
CA GLU A 273 23.09 -4.72 6.94
C GLU A 273 22.41 -4.81 5.58
N ALA A 274 21.61 -5.87 5.36
CA ALA A 274 20.89 -6.04 4.12
C ALA A 274 19.80 -4.97 3.95
N ALA A 275 19.08 -4.63 5.02
CA ALA A 275 18.08 -3.57 5.03
C ALA A 275 18.68 -2.20 4.63
N LEU A 276 19.80 -1.82 5.26
CA LEU A 276 20.49 -0.56 4.97
C LEU A 276 21.08 -0.52 3.55
N ARG A 277 21.61 -1.65 3.06
CA ARG A 277 22.11 -1.77 1.69
C ARG A 277 20.98 -1.58 0.66
N ASN A 278 19.85 -2.26 0.84
CA ASN A 278 18.72 -2.16 -0.08
C ASN A 278 18.12 -0.74 -0.07
N LEU A 279 18.01 -0.10 1.09
CA LEU A 279 17.63 1.32 1.19
C LEU A 279 18.62 2.20 0.43
N ALA A 280 19.93 2.03 0.64
CA ALA A 280 20.94 2.84 -0.05
C ALA A 280 20.88 2.69 -1.58
N GLN A 281 20.61 1.47 -2.09
CA GLN A 281 20.48 1.20 -3.53
C GLN A 281 19.32 1.95 -4.20
N CYS A 282 18.26 2.27 -3.45
CA CYS A 282 17.11 3.01 -3.95
C CYS A 282 17.00 4.45 -3.43
N GLY A 283 18.10 5.01 -2.90
CA GLY A 283 18.11 6.38 -2.36
C GLY A 283 17.13 6.55 -1.19
N GLY A 284 17.00 5.49 -0.38
CA GLY A 284 16.00 5.39 0.69
C GLY A 284 16.48 5.90 2.04
N ASP A 285 15.56 6.54 2.75
CA ASP A 285 15.74 7.05 4.10
C ASP A 285 14.97 6.22 5.12
N VAL A 286 15.56 6.10 6.31
CA VAL A 286 14.95 5.43 7.47
C VAL A 286 14.93 6.40 8.64
N TYR A 287 13.74 6.59 9.20
CA TYR A 287 13.51 7.48 10.34
C TYR A 287 13.06 6.68 11.57
N PRO A 288 13.46 7.08 12.78
CA PRO A 288 12.84 6.52 13.97
C PRO A 288 11.42 7.08 14.11
N ALA A 289 10.47 6.28 14.59
CA ALA A 289 9.04 6.63 14.64
C ALA A 289 8.75 7.80 15.60
N ASP A 290 9.63 8.04 16.59
CA ASP A 290 9.58 9.20 17.48
C ASP A 290 9.97 10.52 16.77
N ALA A 291 10.59 10.44 15.59
CA ALA A 291 10.89 11.56 14.72
C ALA A 291 9.85 11.79 13.60
N ALA A 292 8.73 11.06 13.62
CA ALA A 292 7.71 11.14 12.58
C ALA A 292 7.20 12.58 12.37
N ASP A 293 6.99 13.35 13.44
CA ASP A 293 6.50 14.73 13.34
C ASP A 293 7.48 15.64 12.56
N ARG A 294 8.78 15.36 12.65
CA ARG A 294 9.80 16.10 11.87
C ARG A 294 9.77 15.70 10.40
N ALA A 295 9.74 14.40 10.11
CA ALA A 295 9.62 13.93 8.73
C ALA A 295 8.32 14.47 8.09
N LEU A 296 7.23 14.50 8.84
CA LEU A 296 5.99 15.13 8.42
C LEU A 296 6.18 16.61 8.02
N ALA A 297 6.88 17.39 8.84
CA ALA A 297 7.17 18.79 8.54
C ALA A 297 8.11 18.96 7.33
N GLU A 298 9.06 18.05 7.13
CA GLU A 298 9.98 18.05 5.98
C GLU A 298 9.25 17.77 4.66
N PHE A 299 8.45 16.70 4.62
CA PHE A 299 7.80 16.24 3.40
C PHE A 299 6.47 16.96 3.11
N PHE A 300 5.75 17.35 4.16
CA PHE A 300 4.37 17.85 4.08
C PHE A 300 4.17 19.09 4.97
N PRO A 301 4.85 20.21 4.68
CA PRO A 301 4.89 21.38 5.57
C PRO A 301 3.53 22.02 5.85
N SER A 302 2.53 21.81 4.99
CA SER A 302 1.17 22.34 5.17
C SER A 302 0.21 21.36 5.86
N ALA A 303 0.65 20.14 6.20
CA ALA A 303 -0.17 19.18 6.90
C ALA A 303 -0.19 19.47 8.42
N PRO A 304 -1.36 19.52 9.07
CA PRO A 304 -1.42 19.71 10.52
C PRO A 304 -0.79 18.50 11.23
N PRO A 305 -0.04 18.70 12.33
CA PRO A 305 0.52 17.59 13.09
C PRO A 305 -0.61 16.78 13.72
N LYS A 306 -0.87 15.59 13.17
CA LYS A 306 -1.89 14.67 13.68
C LYS A 306 -1.32 13.26 13.74
N ARG A 307 -1.12 12.75 14.95
CA ARG A 307 -0.84 11.33 15.17
C ARG A 307 -2.14 10.54 15.07
N ALA A 308 -2.17 9.53 14.21
CA ALA A 308 -3.27 8.59 14.07
C ALA A 308 -2.98 7.27 14.80
N ASN A 309 -4.03 6.50 15.12
CA ASN A 309 -3.98 5.10 15.58
C ASN A 309 -3.23 4.85 16.89
N VAL A 310 -3.74 5.42 17.99
CA VAL A 310 -3.31 5.07 19.34
C VAL A 310 -4.03 3.78 19.76
N SER A 311 -3.32 2.64 19.76
CA SER A 311 -3.82 1.41 20.37
C SER A 311 -3.91 1.57 21.89
N ASN A 312 -4.76 0.77 22.53
CA ASN A 312 -4.81 0.79 23.99
C ASN A 312 -3.48 0.33 24.59
N LYS A 313 -3.22 0.75 25.83
CA LYS A 313 -2.00 0.39 26.56
C LYS A 313 -2.25 -0.82 27.46
N HIS A 314 -2.66 -1.96 26.88
CA HIS A 314 -2.82 -3.23 27.62
C HIS A 314 -1.50 -3.64 28.27
N VAL A 315 -0.42 -3.49 27.50
CA VAL A 315 0.96 -3.64 27.96
C VAL A 315 1.73 -2.35 27.68
N ARG A 316 2.61 -1.99 28.61
CA ARG A 316 3.53 -0.85 28.56
C ARG A 316 4.98 -1.34 28.47
N PRO A 317 5.91 -0.52 27.95
CA PRO A 317 7.32 -0.88 27.85
C PRO A 317 8.00 -1.32 29.15
N LEU A 318 7.45 -0.91 30.30
CA LEU A 318 7.99 -1.25 31.61
C LEU A 318 7.42 -2.55 32.20
N ASP A 319 6.41 -3.16 31.57
CA ASP A 319 5.73 -4.32 32.14
C ASP A 319 6.48 -5.65 31.95
N PRO A 320 7.20 -5.91 30.82
CA PRO A 320 8.07 -7.08 30.71
C PRO A 320 9.20 -7.03 31.74
N ASP A 321 9.50 -8.16 32.38
CA ASP A 321 10.64 -8.31 33.29
C ASP A 321 12.00 -8.22 32.55
N SER A 322 13.10 -8.16 33.31
CA SER A 322 14.45 -8.02 32.75
C SER A 322 14.80 -9.15 31.79
N ASP A 323 14.52 -10.39 32.20
CA ASP A 323 14.93 -11.59 31.49
C ASP A 323 14.20 -11.68 30.14
N LEU A 324 12.90 -11.38 30.12
CA LEU A 324 12.11 -11.32 28.89
C LEU A 324 12.58 -10.18 27.97
N ARG A 325 12.97 -9.02 28.52
CA ARG A 325 13.53 -7.93 27.69
C ARG A 325 14.84 -8.32 27.04
N GLU A 326 15.72 -8.99 27.76
CA GLU A 326 17.00 -9.47 27.23
C GLU A 326 16.77 -10.49 26.11
N GLU A 327 15.84 -11.43 26.30
CA GLU A 327 15.46 -12.41 25.28
C GLU A 327 14.88 -11.75 24.02
N LEU A 328 13.95 -10.80 24.20
CA LEU A 328 13.35 -10.02 23.11
C LEU A 328 14.40 -9.23 22.33
N LEU A 329 15.34 -8.60 23.04
CA LEU A 329 16.44 -7.85 22.43
C LEU A 329 17.38 -8.76 21.65
N ALA A 330 17.75 -9.91 22.22
CA ALA A 330 18.60 -10.89 21.55
C ALA A 330 17.95 -11.42 20.25
N GLN A 331 16.65 -11.71 20.29
CA GLN A 331 15.92 -12.19 19.11
C GLN A 331 15.72 -11.10 18.05
N ASN A 332 15.69 -9.82 18.44
CA ASN A 332 15.44 -8.67 17.56
C ASN A 332 16.64 -7.73 17.42
N HIS A 333 17.86 -8.26 17.55
CA HIS A 333 19.08 -7.46 17.56
C HIS A 333 19.33 -6.71 16.25
N HIS A 334 18.88 -7.23 15.10
CA HIS A 334 18.99 -6.53 13.83
C HIS A 334 18.01 -5.36 13.72
N ASP A 335 16.76 -5.53 14.18
CA ASP A 335 15.82 -4.40 14.28
C ASP A 335 16.35 -3.31 15.21
N TYR A 336 17.00 -3.70 16.32
CA TYR A 336 17.64 -2.77 17.24
C TYR A 336 18.79 -2.01 16.56
N ALA A 337 19.67 -2.71 15.85
CA ALA A 337 20.77 -2.09 15.10
C ALA A 337 20.26 -1.12 14.02
N LEU A 338 19.22 -1.48 13.29
CA LEU A 338 18.57 -0.62 12.30
C LEU A 338 17.98 0.64 12.96
N TYR A 339 17.29 0.48 14.09
CA TYR A 339 16.72 1.60 14.86
C TYR A 339 17.79 2.56 15.36
N GLU A 340 18.92 2.07 15.89
CA GLU A 340 20.01 2.92 16.36
C GLU A 340 20.68 3.70 15.21
N VAL A 341 20.82 3.11 14.02
CA VAL A 341 21.27 3.83 12.83
C VAL A 341 20.29 4.94 12.46
N ALA A 342 18.98 4.66 12.44
CA ALA A 342 17.95 5.65 12.17
C ALA A 342 17.99 6.82 13.17
N ARG A 343 18.10 6.52 14.47
CA ARG A 343 18.24 7.54 15.53
C ARG A 343 19.50 8.37 15.39
N ARG A 344 20.64 7.76 15.07
CA ARG A 344 21.91 8.48 14.88
C ARG A 344 21.81 9.47 13.71
N ARG A 345 21.36 9.00 12.54
CA ARG A 345 21.12 9.86 11.36
C ARG A 345 20.14 10.99 11.69
N ASN A 346 19.07 10.67 12.41
CA ASN A 346 18.10 11.67 12.85
C ASN A 346 18.72 12.74 13.76
N ARG A 347 19.65 12.38 14.66
CA ARG A 347 20.39 13.34 15.52
C ARG A 347 21.37 14.19 14.71
N GLU A 348 22.11 13.60 13.79
CA GLU A 348 23.06 14.31 12.92
C GLU A 348 22.34 15.39 12.10
N LEU A 349 21.17 15.07 11.54
CA LEU A 349 20.30 16.03 10.85
C LEU A 349 19.74 17.16 11.73
N ARG A 350 19.80 17.06 13.07
CA ARG A 350 19.40 18.16 13.97
C ARG A 350 20.57 19.08 14.31
N ALA A 351 21.80 18.63 14.11
CA ALA A 351 23.01 19.36 14.44
C ALA A 351 23.54 20.18 13.25
N ALA A 352 23.24 19.74 12.02
CA ALA A 352 23.39 20.51 10.80
C ALA A 352 22.25 21.52 10.65
#